data_AF-A0A3S0A1M7-F1
#
_entry.id   AF-A0A3S0A1M7-F1
#
_cell.length_a   1.000
_cell.length_b   1.000
_cell.length_c   1.000
_cell.angle_alpha   90.00
_cell.angle_beta   90.00
_cell.angle_gamma   90.00
#
_symmetry.space_group_name_H-M   'P 1'
#
loop_
_entity.id
_entity.type
_entity.pdbx_description
1 polymer ?
#
loop_
_entity_poly.entity_id
_entity_poly.type
_entity_poly.pdbx_seq_one_letter_code
_entity_poly.pdbx_strand_id
1 'polypeptide(L)'
;MDPVCGVKLSPDGTIVPIKGGRVTPAELGEAARARRIELGLRQQDLAALAGVSERLIREIEKGKPSLRLDTLLQVLDVLGFRIALTEFDALRPGA
;
A
#
# COMPACT_ATOMS: atom_id res chain seq x y z
N MET A 1 -15.10 13.39 -6.97
CA MET A 1 -14.54 12.15 -7.53
C MET A 1 -14.27 11.25 -6.35
N ASP A 2 -15.08 10.20 -6.29
CA ASP A 2 -15.45 9.42 -5.10
C ASP A 2 -14.37 8.44 -4.62
N PRO A 3 -14.45 7.99 -3.35
CA PRO A 3 -13.44 7.17 -2.71
C PRO A 3 -13.51 5.74 -3.24
N VAL A 4 -12.45 5.30 -3.91
CA VAL A 4 -12.27 3.90 -4.29
C VAL A 4 -11.49 3.22 -3.17
N CYS A 5 -12.13 2.27 -2.49
CA CYS A 5 -11.54 1.34 -1.51
C CYS A 5 -11.27 1.92 -0.10
N GLY A 6 -11.97 1.40 0.91
CA GLY A 6 -11.52 1.00 2.27
C GLY A 6 -10.58 1.87 3.12
N VAL A 7 -10.13 3.02 2.65
CA VAL A 7 -9.07 3.86 3.20
C VAL A 7 -9.48 5.31 3.00
N LYS A 8 -9.29 6.15 4.03
CA LYS A 8 -9.33 7.60 3.85
C LYS A 8 -7.92 8.09 3.52
N LEU A 9 -7.76 8.82 2.42
CA LEU A 9 -6.60 9.66 2.19
C LEU A 9 -6.72 10.90 3.08
N SER A 10 -5.79 11.05 4.01
CA SER A 10 -5.63 12.30 4.75
C SER A 10 -5.06 13.41 3.84
N PRO A 11 -5.24 14.70 4.18
CA PRO A 11 -4.77 15.84 3.37
C PRO A 11 -3.25 15.87 3.10
N ASP A 12 -2.47 15.16 3.90
CA ASP A 12 -1.02 14.97 3.81
C ASP A 12 -0.61 13.73 2.98
N GLY A 13 -1.57 12.99 2.43
CA GLY A 13 -1.31 11.78 1.64
C GLY A 13 -1.28 10.48 2.44
N THR A 14 -1.61 10.52 3.74
CA THR A 14 -1.56 9.31 4.58
C THR A 14 -2.77 8.41 4.32
N ILE A 15 -2.49 7.15 3.96
CA ILE A 15 -3.47 6.05 3.92
C ILE A 15 -3.65 5.55 5.36
N VAL A 16 -4.78 5.87 5.98
CA VAL A 16 -5.15 5.35 7.31
C VAL A 16 -6.18 4.23 7.17
N PRO A 17 -5.97 3.07 7.81
CA PRO A 17 -6.97 2.01 7.87
C PRO A 17 -8.28 2.56 8.48
N ILE A 18 -9.42 2.35 7.81
CA ILE A 18 -10.72 2.85 8.28
C ILE A 18 -11.13 2.26 9.64
N LYS A 19 -10.58 1.11 10.03
CA LYS A 19 -10.78 0.47 11.34
C LYS A 19 -9.42 0.40 12.02
N GLY A 20 -9.27 0.93 13.23
CA GLY A 20 -8.01 0.99 13.99
C GLY A 20 -7.43 -0.37 14.44
N GLY A 21 -7.33 -1.32 13.52
CA GLY A 21 -6.66 -2.62 13.65
C GLY A 21 -5.33 -2.64 12.90
N ARG A 22 -4.65 -3.80 12.96
CA ARG A 22 -3.37 -4.00 12.24
C ARG A 22 -3.62 -4.00 10.73
N VAL A 23 -2.75 -3.31 9.99
CA VAL A 23 -2.67 -3.41 8.53
C VAL A 23 -2.30 -4.83 8.12
N THR A 24 -3.05 -5.41 7.18
CA THR A 24 -2.77 -6.71 6.59
C THR A 24 -2.08 -6.59 5.23
N PRO A 25 -1.34 -7.62 4.79
CA PRO A 25 -0.80 -7.66 3.43
C PRO A 25 -1.85 -7.52 2.33
N ALA A 26 -3.08 -8.03 2.55
CA ALA A 26 -4.20 -7.91 1.62
C ALA A 26 -4.62 -6.45 1.43
N GLU A 27 -4.79 -5.70 2.51
CA GLU A 27 -5.14 -4.28 2.46
C GLU A 27 -4.05 -3.43 1.77
N LEU A 28 -2.77 -3.75 2.01
CA LEU A 28 -1.66 -3.14 1.26
C LEU A 28 -1.72 -3.44 -0.24
N GLY A 29 -2.01 -4.69 -0.60
CA GLY A 29 -2.14 -5.12 -2.00
C GLY A 29 -3.31 -4.44 -2.71
N GLU A 30 -4.44 -4.28 -2.03
CA GLU A 30 -5.62 -3.58 -2.54
C GLU A 30 -5.32 -2.09 -2.77
N ALA A 31 -4.66 -1.42 -1.81
CA ALA A 31 -4.25 -0.02 -1.96
C ALA A 31 -3.29 0.17 -3.15
N ALA A 32 -2.31 -0.72 -3.30
CA ALA A 32 -1.37 -0.69 -4.42
C ALA A 32 -2.09 -0.88 -5.78
N ARG A 33 -3.03 -1.83 -5.84
CA ARG A 33 -3.83 -2.09 -7.05
C ARG A 33 -4.71 -0.91 -7.41
N ALA A 34 -5.42 -0.34 -6.43
CA ALA A 34 -6.30 0.81 -6.63
C ALA A 34 -5.50 1.98 -7.21
N ARG A 35 -4.36 2.31 -6.59
CA ARG A 35 -3.49 3.38 -7.07
C ARG A 35 -2.94 3.15 -8.47
N ARG A 36 -2.53 1.91 -8.77
CA ARG A 36 -2.06 1.56 -10.13
C ARG A 36 -3.15 1.85 -11.17
N ILE A 37 -4.40 1.49 -10.89
CA ILE A 37 -5.54 1.72 -11.79
C ILE A 37 -5.82 3.22 -11.95
N GLU A 38 -5.77 3.99 -10.87
CA GLU A 38 -5.90 5.46 -10.91
C GLU A 38 -4.84 6.12 -11.80
N LEU A 39 -3.61 5.60 -11.79
CA LEU A 39 -2.50 6.05 -12.63
C LEU A 39 -2.59 5.54 -14.08
N GLY A 40 -3.61 4.74 -14.43
CA GLY A 40 -3.79 4.19 -15.78
C GLY A 40 -2.76 3.12 -16.18
N LEU A 41 -2.04 2.54 -15.21
CA LEU A 41 -0.97 1.58 -15.46
C LEU A 41 -1.50 0.15 -15.51
N ARG A 42 -1.02 -0.67 -16.46
CA ARG A 42 -1.17 -2.13 -16.39
C ARG A 42 -0.15 -2.70 -15.40
N GLN A 43 -0.34 -3.95 -14.98
CA GLN A 43 0.62 -4.62 -14.07
C GLN A 43 2.04 -4.66 -14.67
N GLN A 44 2.17 -4.86 -15.99
CA GLN A 44 3.45 -4.84 -16.69
C GLN A 44 4.11 -3.46 -16.69
N ASP A 45 3.32 -2.39 -16.79
CA ASP A 45 3.84 -1.02 -16.80
C ASP A 45 4.41 -0.68 -15.42
N LEU A 46 3.69 -1.01 -14.33
CA LEU A 46 4.18 -0.85 -12.96
C LEU A 46 5.44 -1.70 -12.71
N ALA A 47 5.44 -2.94 -13.19
CA ALA A 47 6.59 -3.83 -13.04
C ALA A 47 7.85 -3.25 -13.70
N ALA A 48 7.71 -2.71 -14.92
CA ALA A 48 8.80 -2.07 -15.64
C ALA A 48 9.31 -0.82 -14.92
N LEU A 49 8.41 0.05 -14.47
CA LEU A 49 8.77 1.27 -13.73
C LEU A 49 9.46 0.96 -12.40
N ALA A 50 9.02 -0.09 -11.70
CA ALA A 50 9.60 -0.53 -10.44
C ALA A 50 10.84 -1.43 -10.62
N GLY A 51 11.22 -1.82 -11.84
CA GLY A 51 12.36 -2.71 -12.07
C GLY A 51 12.16 -4.13 -11.50
N VAL A 52 10.93 -4.64 -11.50
CA VAL A 52 10.57 -5.96 -10.96
C VAL A 52 9.80 -6.80 -11.98
N SER A 53 9.53 -8.07 -11.66
CA SER A 53 8.70 -8.93 -12.52
C SER A 53 7.20 -8.61 -12.40
N GLU A 54 6.45 -8.76 -13.48
CA GLU A 54 4.97 -8.64 -13.46
C GLU A 54 4.33 -9.63 -12.48
N ARG A 55 4.91 -10.85 -12.37
CA ARG A 55 4.49 -11.85 -11.37
C ARG A 55 4.55 -11.26 -9.96
N LEU A 56 5.61 -10.53 -9.63
CA LEU A 56 5.76 -9.93 -8.30
C LEU A 56 4.68 -8.87 -8.04
N ILE A 57 4.37 -8.02 -9.01
CA ILE A 57 3.24 -7.07 -8.90
C ILE A 57 1.93 -7.82 -8.64
N ARG A 58 1.67 -8.91 -9.35
CA ARG A 58 0.48 -9.73 -9.13
C ARG A 58 0.42 -10.35 -7.73
N GLU A 59 1.56 -10.79 -7.20
CA GLU A 59 1.64 -11.34 -5.83
C GLU A 59 1.45 -10.23 -4.77
N ILE A 60 1.97 -9.02 -5.03
CA ILE A 60 1.75 -7.84 -4.18
C ILE A 60 0.27 -7.49 -4.14
N GLU A 61 -0.38 -7.37 -5.30
CA GLU A 61 -1.81 -7.01 -5.37
C GLU A 61 -2.75 -8.07 -4.79
N LYS A 62 -2.29 -9.33 -4.70
CA LYS A 62 -3.00 -10.41 -4.00
C LYS A 62 -2.74 -10.42 -2.49
N GLY A 63 -1.85 -9.58 -1.99
CA GLY A 63 -1.50 -9.52 -0.57
C GLY A 63 -0.67 -10.71 -0.09
N LYS A 64 0.29 -11.17 -0.89
CA LYS A 64 1.20 -12.26 -0.48
C LYS A 64 1.83 -11.95 0.89
N PRO A 65 1.66 -12.83 1.91
CA PRO A 65 2.18 -12.55 3.26
C PRO A 65 3.71 -12.51 3.36
N SER A 66 4.41 -13.25 2.50
CA SER A 66 5.86 -13.41 2.51
C SER A 66 6.60 -12.49 1.54
N LEU A 67 6.09 -11.28 1.33
CA LEU A 67 6.76 -10.28 0.50
C LEU A 67 7.98 -9.70 1.24
N ARG A 68 9.07 -9.52 0.52
CA ARG A 68 10.22 -8.79 1.06
C ARG A 68 9.89 -7.30 1.14
N LEU A 69 10.25 -6.68 2.26
CA LEU A 69 9.93 -5.27 2.52
C LEU A 69 10.64 -4.32 1.53
N ASP A 70 11.90 -4.58 1.19
CA ASP A 70 12.67 -3.79 0.23
C ASP A 70 11.99 -3.69 -1.15
N THR A 71 11.51 -4.83 -1.64
CA THR A 71 10.75 -4.93 -2.89
C THR A 71 9.42 -4.19 -2.81
N LEU A 72 8.71 -4.31 -1.68
CA LEU A 72 7.45 -3.61 -1.48
C LEU A 72 7.67 -2.09 -1.50
N LEU A 73 8.68 -1.59 -0.77
CA LEU A 73 9.03 -0.17 -0.73
C LEU A 73 9.35 0.37 -2.13
N GLN A 74 10.13 -0.37 -2.93
CA GLN A 74 10.43 0.00 -4.31
C GLN A 74 9.18 0.16 -5.19
N VAL A 75 8.20 -0.73 -5.05
CA VAL A 75 6.93 -0.64 -5.79
C VAL A 75 6.07 0.52 -5.27
N LEU A 76 6.03 0.73 -3.96
CA LEU A 76 5.30 1.84 -3.34
C LEU A 76 5.82 3.21 -3.80
N ASP A 77 7.14 3.36 -3.95
CA ASP A 77 7.75 4.59 -4.43
C ASP A 77 7.26 4.98 -5.83
N VAL A 78 7.15 4.01 -6.75
CA VAL A 78 6.61 4.23 -8.11
C VAL A 78 5.13 4.63 -8.07
N LEU A 79 4.37 4.10 -7.12
CA LEU A 79 2.95 4.44 -6.93
C LEU A 79 2.75 5.79 -6.22
N GLY A 80 3.84 6.42 -5.77
CA GLY A 80 3.81 7.69 -5.02
C GLY A 80 3.41 7.53 -3.55
N PHE A 81 3.64 6.34 -2.97
CA PHE A 81 3.36 6.07 -1.57
C PHE A 81 4.61 6.13 -0.68
N ARG A 82 4.40 6.39 0.60
CA ARG A 82 5.39 6.26 1.67
C ARG A 82 4.78 5.48 2.83
N ILE A 83 5.60 4.76 3.58
CA ILE A 83 5.21 4.11 4.84
C ILE A 83 5.57 5.02 6.00
N ALA A 84 4.63 5.25 6.91
CA ALA A 84 4.85 5.95 8.17
C ALA A 84 4.58 5.01 9.35
N LEU A 85 5.39 5.12 10.41
CA LEU A 85 5.15 4.45 11.68
C LEU A 85 4.42 5.41 12.61
N THR A 86 3.35 4.93 13.25
CA THR A 86 2.57 5.69 14.22
C THR A 86 2.49 4.92 15.53
N GLU A 87 2.41 5.63 16.64
CA GLU A 87 2.17 5.03 17.96
C GLU A 87 0.68 4.66 18.08
N PHE A 88 0.40 3.51 18.68
CA PHE A 88 -0.94 3.13 19.12
C PHE A 88 -1.00 3.32 20.64
N ASP A 89 -1.98 4.07 21.14
CA ASP A 89 -2.08 4.55 22.54
C ASP A 89 -2.02 3.45 23.64
N ALA A 90 -2.14 2.17 23.27
CA ALA A 90 -2.00 1.05 24.21
C ALA A 90 -0.57 0.84 24.77
N LEU A 91 0.44 1.59 24.31
CA LEU A 91 1.83 1.49 24.76
C LEU A 91 2.32 2.69 25.59
N ARG A 92 1.45 3.65 25.94
CA ARG A 92 1.74 4.68 26.95
C ARG A 92 1.24 4.22 28.32
N PRO A 93 2.09 3.70 29.22
CA PRO A 93 1.70 3.58 30.62
C PRO A 93 1.47 5.00 31.17
N GLY A 94 0.20 5.36 31.45
CA GLY A 94 -0.18 6.56 32.20
C GLY A 94 -0.97 7.66 31.48
N ALA A 95 -1.71 7.36 30.40
CA ALA A 95 -2.76 8.26 29.90
C ALA A 95 -4.09 8.00 30.63
#